data_AF-A0A850S8Z2-F1
#
_entry.id   AF-A0A850S8Z2-F1
#
_cell.length_a   1.000
_cell.length_b   1.000
_cell.length_c   1.000
_cell.angle_alpha   90.00
_cell.angle_beta   90.00
_cell.angle_gamma   90.00
#
_symmetry.space_group_name_H-M   'P 1'
#
loop_
_entity.id
_entity.type
_entity.pdbx_description
1 polymer ?
#
loop_
_entity_poly.entity_id
_entity_poly.type
_entity_poly.pdbx_seq_one_letter_code
_entity_poly.pdbx_strand_id
1 'polypeptide(L)' 'MSDNELKELQDIKKLLVVQLLVNGVAASDLAELIGMDPADFSRAFPARKLLKNLKKNSR' A
#
# COMPACT_ATOMS: atom_id res chain seq x y z
N MET A 1 6.16 -18.84 11.87
CA MET A 1 6.70 -17.93 10.84
C MET A 1 7.97 -17.35 11.39
N SER A 2 9.05 -17.39 10.60
CA SER A 2 10.27 -16.64 10.90
C SER A 2 10.06 -15.16 10.62
N ASP A 3 10.86 -14.30 11.25
CA ASP A 3 10.81 -12.85 11.05
C ASP A 3 11.02 -12.45 9.58
N ASN A 4 11.79 -13.26 8.83
CA ASN A 4 12.03 -13.05 7.41
C ASN A 4 10.78 -13.31 6.57
N GLU A 5 10.07 -14.42 6.82
CA GLU A 5 8.81 -14.73 6.12
C GLU A 5 7.75 -13.66 6.40
N LEU A 6 7.66 -13.19 7.64
CA LEU A 6 6.74 -12.12 8.01
C LEU A 6 7.07 -10.82 7.28
N LYS A 7 8.36 -10.49 7.17
CA LYS A 7 8.81 -9.29 6.45
C LYS A 7 8.52 -9.37 4.95
N GLU A 8 8.79 -10.52 4.33
CA GLU A 8 8.47 -10.75 2.92
C GLU A 8 6.97 -10.58 2.65
N LEU A 9 6.11 -11.15 3.49
CA LEU A 9 4.67 -10.99 3.36
C LEU A 9 4.22 -9.53 3.52
N GLN A 10 4.82 -8.77 4.44
CA GLN A 10 4.54 -7.35 4.59
C GLN A 10 4.94 -6.54 3.35
N ASP A 11 6.08 -6.86 2.75
CA ASP A 11 6.57 -6.17 1.56
C ASP A 11 5.73 -6.52 0.31
N ILE A 12 5.33 -7.79 0.16
CA ILE A 12 4.36 -8.21 -0.87
C ILE A 12 3.04 -7.45 -0.69
N LYS A 13 2.52 -7.34 0.54
CA LYS A 13 1.29 -6.59 0.83
C LYS A 13 1.41 -5.12 0.41
N LYS A 14 2.54 -4.47 0.71
CA LYS A 14 2.79 -3.08 0.28
C LYS A 14 2.80 -2.94 -1.24
N LEU A 15 3.48 -3.84 -1.95
CA LEU A 15 3.52 -3.82 -3.42
C LEU A 15 2.12 -3.95 -4.01
N LEU A 16 1.30 -4.85 -3.47
CA LEU A 16 -0.07 -5.06 -3.95
C LEU A 16 -0.95 -3.82 -3.74
N VAL A 17 -0.88 -3.21 -2.55
CA VAL A 17 -1.59 -1.95 -2.25
C VAL A 17 -1.16 -0.84 -3.19
N VAL A 18 0.15 -0.71 -3.45
CA VAL A 18 0.67 0.29 -4.38
C VAL A 18 0.14 0.07 -5.79
N GLN A 19 0.12 -1.17 -6.29
CA GLN A 19 -0.39 -1.48 -7.62
C GLN A 19 -1.87 -1.10 -7.77
N LEU A 20 -2.69 -1.40 -6.76
CA LEU A 20 -4.11 -1.07 -6.76
C LEU A 20 -4.34 0.46 -6.75
N LEU A 21 -3.56 1.20 -5.95
CA LEU A 21 -3.60 2.65 -5.94
C LEU A 21 -3.18 3.26 -7.29
N VAL A 22 -2.17 2.69 -7.96
CA VAL A 22 -1.74 3.11 -9.31
C VAL A 22 -2.82 2.87 -10.34
N ASN A 23 -3.55 1.76 -10.22
CA ASN A 23 -4.67 1.40 -11.08
C ASN A 23 -5.95 2.23 -10.79
N GLY A 24 -5.90 3.18 -9.85
CA GLY A 24 -6.99 4.10 -9.56
C GLY A 24 -8.00 3.60 -8.52
N VAL A 25 -7.72 2.48 -7.85
CA VAL A 25 -8.55 2.03 -6.72
C VAL A 25 -8.43 3.03 -5.57
N ALA A 26 -9.56 3.44 -4.99
CA ALA A 26 -9.55 4.41 -3.90
C ALA A 26 -8.95 3.80 -2.62
N ALA A 27 -8.21 4.61 -1.88
CA ALA A 27 -7.61 4.19 -0.61
C ALA A 27 -8.66 3.81 0.44
N SER A 28 -9.86 4.41 0.39
CA SER A 28 -11.00 4.05 1.24
C SER A 28 -11.45 2.61 1.01
N ASP A 29 -11.59 2.21 -0.25
CA ASP A 29 -12.10 0.90 -0.63
C ASP A 29 -11.08 -0.18 -0.28
N LEU A 30 -9.78 0.14 -0.40
CA LEU A 30 -8.70 -0.73 0.05
C LEU A 30 -8.67 -0.88 1.57
N ALA A 31 -8.92 0.20 2.33
CA ALA A 31 -9.00 0.15 3.78
C ALA A 31 -10.17 -0.72 4.24
N GLU A 32 -11.34 -0.57 3.62
CA GLU A 32 -12.51 -1.40 3.88
C GLU A 32 -12.27 -2.88 3.54
N LEU A 33 -11.71 -3.16 2.35
CA LEU A 33 -11.41 -4.52 1.89
C LEU A 33 -10.50 -5.30 2.85
N ILE A 34 -9.55 -4.61 3.48
CA ILE A 34 -8.62 -5.25 4.42
C ILE A 34 -9.05 -5.10 5.89
N GLY A 35 -10.25 -4.56 6.14
CA GLY A 35 -10.81 -4.38 7.49
C GLY A 35 -9.99 -3.42 8.36
N MET A 36 -9.42 -2.38 7.76
CA MET A 36 -8.57 -1.40 8.45
C MET A 36 -9.24 -0.02 8.46
N ASP A 37 -9.07 0.70 9.56
CA ASP A 37 -9.52 2.09 9.63
C ASP A 37 -8.82 2.96 8.56
N PRO A 38 -9.52 3.86 7.86
CA PRO A 38 -8.92 4.69 6.82
C PRO A 38 -7.75 5.57 7.28
N ALA A 39 -7.74 6.04 8.52
CA ALA A 39 -6.64 6.83 9.08
C ALA A 39 -5.40 5.95 9.31
N ASP A 40 -5.58 4.75 9.84
CA ASP A 40 -4.49 3.79 10.03
C ASP A 40 -3.96 3.26 8.70
N PHE A 41 -4.84 3.02 7.72
CA PHE A 41 -4.45 2.72 6.35
C PHE A 41 -3.59 3.83 5.76
N SER A 42 -3.99 5.09 5.92
CA SER A 42 -3.24 6.24 5.39
C SER A 42 -1.87 6.42 6.04
N ARG A 43 -1.72 6.00 7.31
CA ARG A 43 -0.42 5.97 8.01
C ARG A 43 0.47 4.84 7.50
N ALA A 44 -0.08 3.64 7.33
CA ALA A 44 0.64 2.47 6.85
C ALA A 44 1.03 2.58 5.37
N PHE A 45 0.14 3.14 4.55
CA PHE A 45 0.28 3.28 3.10
C PHE A 45 0.01 4.74 2.70
N PRO A 46 1.01 5.64 2.81
CA PRO A 46 0.84 7.05 2.46
C PRO A 46 0.72 7.21 0.94
N ALA A 47 -0.46 6.93 0.39
CA ALA A 47 -0.76 6.80 -1.04
C ALA A 47 -0.22 7.98 -1.88
N ARG A 48 -0.39 9.22 -1.41
CA ARG A 48 0.14 10.41 -2.11
C ARG A 48 1.67 10.41 -2.24
N LYS A 49 2.38 9.98 -1.19
CA LYS A 49 3.85 9.90 -1.19
C LYS A 49 4.32 8.75 -2.08
N LEU A 50 3.63 7.61 -2.00
CA LEU A 50 3.91 6.42 -2.80
C LEU A 50 3.74 6.70 -4.31
N LEU A 51 2.62 7.31 -4.71
CA LEU A 51 2.36 7.67 -6.10
C LEU A 51 3.33 8.75 -6.63
N LYS A 52 3.74 9.71 -5.80
CA LYS A 52 4.73 10.73 -6.18
C LYS A 52 6.10 10.12 -6.46
N ASN A 53 6.52 9.13 -5.66
CA ASN A 53 7.81 8.45 -5.85
C ASN A 53 7.81 7.57 -7.10
N LEU A 54 6.70 6.89 -7.40
CA LEU A 54 6.55 6.12 -8.65
C LEU A 54 6.68 6.98 -9.90
N LYS A 55 5.98 8.13 -9.95
CA LYS A 55 6.12 9.07 -11.08
C LYS A 55 7.53 9.63 -11.24
N LYS A 56 8.31 9.69 -10.15
CA LYS A 56 9.71 10.17 -10.19
C LYS A 56 10.67 9.12 -10.76
N ASN A 57 10.46 7.83 -10.45
CA ASN A 57 11.30 6.73 -10.95
C ASN A 57 10.93 6.25 -12.37
N SER A 58 9.81 6.73 -12.93
CA SER A 58 9.39 6.44 -14.31
C SER A 58 9.87 7.49 -15.33
N ARG A 59 10.71 8.45 -14.91
CA ARG A 59 11.39 9.45 -15.76
C ARG A 59 12.88 9.17 -15.78
#